data_AF-A0A7X1ZBG8-F1
#
_entry.id   AF-A0A7X1ZBG8-F1
#
_cell.length_a   1.000
_cell.length_b   1.000
_cell.length_c   1.000
_cell.angle_alpha   90.00
_cell.angle_beta   90.00
_cell.angle_gamma   90.00
#
_symmetry.space_group_name_H-M   'P 1'
#
loop_
_entity.id
_entity.type
_entity.pdbx_description
1 polymer ?
#
loop_
_entity_poly.entity_id
_entity_poly.type
_entity_poly.pdbx_seq_one_letter_code
_entity_poly.pdbx_strand_id
1 'polypeptide(L)'
;MTPDADRWPFAGGGEAEADPSREDRAVLARACARLFAHDDGRRLLAHLHALTLGRHLGPESSDAALRHLEGQRALVAHLTRLIAEGGGTPGP
;
A
#
# COMPACT_ATOMS: atom_id res chain seq x y z
N MET A 1 0.85 11.11 -36.37
CA MET A 1 0.32 10.22 -35.32
C MET A 1 0.58 10.89 -33.99
N THR A 2 -0.35 11.73 -33.54
CA THR A 2 -0.29 12.38 -32.23
C THR A 2 -0.47 11.32 -31.15
N PRO A 3 0.40 11.21 -30.14
CA PRO A 3 0.09 10.39 -28.98
C PRO A 3 -1.16 10.95 -28.31
N ASP A 4 -2.10 10.06 -28.06
CA ASP A 4 -3.38 10.30 -27.42
C ASP A 4 -3.17 10.93 -26.04
N ALA A 5 -3.49 12.22 -25.92
CA ALA A 5 -3.33 13.01 -24.70
C ALA A 5 -4.33 12.61 -23.60
N ASP A 6 -5.34 11.81 -23.92
CA ASP A 6 -6.32 11.28 -22.96
C ASP A 6 -5.88 9.93 -22.37
N ARG A 7 -4.73 9.39 -22.80
CA ARG A 7 -4.19 8.15 -22.23
C ARG A 7 -3.45 8.43 -20.93
N TRP A 8 -4.13 8.13 -19.83
CA TRP A 8 -3.51 8.08 -18.50
C TRP A 8 -2.28 7.15 -18.53
N PRO A 9 -1.10 7.57 -18.03
CA PRO A 9 0.16 6.85 -18.20
C PRO A 9 0.22 5.48 -17.50
N PHE A 10 -0.78 5.16 -16.67
CA PHE A 10 -0.92 3.85 -16.01
C PHE A 10 -2.07 3.00 -16.59
N ALA A 11 -2.85 3.53 -17.55
CA ALA A 11 -4.01 2.83 -18.13
C ALA A 11 -3.66 1.94 -19.34
N GLY A 12 -2.36 1.76 -19.62
CA GLY A 12 -1.89 1.05 -20.81
C GLY A 12 -1.00 -0.14 -20.47
N GLY A 13 -1.59 -1.29 -20.20
CA GLY A 13 -0.83 -2.53 -19.98
C GLY A 13 -1.68 -3.67 -19.45
N GLY A 14 -2.77 -4.01 -20.14
CA GLY A 14 -3.49 -5.26 -19.92
C GLY A 14 -2.72 -6.44 -20.51
N GLU A 15 -1.53 -6.72 -19.97
CA GLU A 15 -1.06 -8.10 -19.91
C GLU A 15 -1.61 -8.68 -18.61
N ALA A 16 -2.05 -9.94 -18.65
CA ALA A 16 -2.57 -10.64 -17.47
C ALA A 16 -1.45 -10.74 -16.41
N GLU A 17 -1.27 -9.67 -15.65
CA GLU A 17 -0.38 -9.60 -14.51
C GLU A 17 -0.86 -10.68 -13.55
N ALA A 18 0.02 -11.63 -13.24
CA ALA A 18 -0.29 -12.77 -12.40
C ALA A 18 -1.02 -12.26 -11.16
N ASP A 19 -2.28 -12.62 -11.01
CA ASP A 19 -3.14 -12.07 -9.97
C ASP A 19 -2.48 -12.34 -8.60
N PRO A 20 -1.86 -11.33 -7.94
CA PRO A 20 -1.12 -11.55 -6.69
C PRO A 20 -2.06 -12.05 -5.56
N SER A 21 -3.36 -11.88 -5.80
CA SER A 21 -4.54 -12.39 -5.12
C SER A 21 -4.64 -13.92 -5.04
N ARG A 22 -3.80 -14.67 -5.78
CA ARG A 22 -3.73 -16.14 -5.66
C ARG A 22 -2.89 -16.61 -4.48
N GLU A 23 -2.06 -15.75 -3.90
CA GLU A 23 -1.51 -16.03 -2.57
C GLU A 23 -2.68 -15.94 -1.59
N ASP A 24 -2.93 -17.03 -0.84
CA ASP A 24 -4.01 -17.07 0.14
C ASP A 24 -3.87 -15.84 1.05
N ARG A 25 -4.80 -14.89 0.94
CA ARG A 25 -4.77 -13.63 1.70
C ARG A 25 -4.52 -13.85 3.19
N ALA A 26 -5.03 -14.96 3.75
CA ALA A 26 -4.79 -15.35 5.13
C ALA A 26 -3.32 -15.71 5.42
N VAL A 27 -2.63 -16.37 4.47
CA VAL A 27 -1.19 -16.65 4.55
C VAL A 27 -0.40 -15.35 4.54
N LEU A 28 -0.70 -14.44 3.61
CA LEU A 28 -0.04 -13.14 3.53
C LEU A 28 -0.29 -12.30 4.79
N ALA A 29 -1.53 -12.24 5.29
CA ALA A 29 -1.87 -11.57 6.53
C ALA A 29 -1.05 -12.09 7.72
N ARG A 30 -0.93 -13.42 7.88
CA ARG A 30 -0.09 -14.03 8.93
C ARG A 30 1.39 -13.72 8.74
N ALA A 31 1.88 -13.67 7.50
CA ALA A 31 3.26 -13.28 7.21
C ALA A 31 3.52 -11.82 7.60
N CYS A 32 2.63 -10.90 7.24
CA CYS A 32 2.69 -9.50 7.65
C CYS A 32 2.66 -9.37 9.18
N ALA A 33 1.72 -10.02 9.86
CA ALA A 33 1.61 -9.96 11.31
C ALA A 33 2.90 -10.45 12.00
N ARG A 34 3.47 -11.57 11.56
CA ARG A 34 4.76 -12.07 12.07
C ARG A 34 5.91 -11.10 11.81
N LEU A 35 6.03 -10.57 10.59
CA LEU A 35 7.12 -9.66 10.23
C LEU A 35 7.07 -8.38 11.06
N PHE A 36 5.89 -7.76 11.17
CA PHE A 36 5.69 -6.48 11.85
C PHE A 36 5.54 -6.59 13.38
N ALA A 37 5.56 -7.79 13.95
CA ALA A 37 5.64 -8.00 15.39
C ALA A 37 7.04 -7.74 15.97
N HIS A 38 8.09 -7.82 15.15
CA HIS A 38 9.49 -7.64 15.56
C HIS A 38 9.92 -6.17 15.50
N ASP A 39 10.98 -5.81 16.23
CA ASP A 39 11.44 -4.41 16.38
C ASP A 39 11.73 -3.72 15.04
N ASP A 40 12.45 -4.37 14.12
CA ASP A 40 12.76 -3.77 12.82
C ASP A 40 11.51 -3.63 11.94
N GLY A 41 10.57 -4.58 12.02
CA GLY A 41 9.27 -4.47 11.36
C GLY A 41 8.49 -3.26 11.89
N ARG A 42 8.42 -3.09 13.21
CA ARG A 42 7.78 -1.93 13.85
C ARG A 42 8.42 -0.60 13.42
N ARG A 43 9.75 -0.55 13.35
CA ARG A 43 10.50 0.63 12.87
C ARG A 43 10.16 0.97 11.42
N LEU A 44 10.12 -0.04 10.55
CA LEU A 44 9.75 0.14 9.15
C LEU A 44 8.30 0.65 9.02
N LEU A 45 7.35 0.05 9.74
CA LEU A 45 5.95 0.49 9.69
C LEU A 45 5.79 1.92 10.18
N ALA A 46 6.46 2.29 11.28
CA ALA A 46 6.47 3.66 11.78
C ALA A 46 7.05 4.65 10.76
N HIS A 47 8.13 4.26 10.07
CA HIS A 47 8.72 5.07 9.00
C HIS A 47 7.75 5.25 7.82
N LEU A 48 7.06 4.20 7.38
CA LEU A 48 6.05 4.28 6.31
C LEU A 48 4.88 5.18 6.71
N HIS A 49 4.42 5.10 7.97
CA HIS A 49 3.38 5.99 8.49
C HIS A 49 3.82 7.45 8.46
N ALA A 50 5.07 7.75 8.85
CA ALA A 50 5.61 9.11 8.83
C ALA A 50 5.70 9.67 7.39
N LEU A 51 6.13 8.84 6.42
CA LEU A 51 6.24 9.25 5.02
C LEU A 51 4.88 9.51 4.34
N THR A 52 3.80 8.93 4.85
CA THR A 52 2.50 8.89 4.15
C THR A 52 1.37 9.53 4.95
N LEU A 53 0.97 8.93 6.08
CA LEU A 53 -0.15 9.36 6.91
C LEU A 53 0.19 10.63 7.71
N GLY A 54 1.42 10.74 8.21
CA GLY A 54 1.92 11.93 8.90
C GLY A 54 2.35 13.05 7.97
N ARG A 55 2.49 12.78 6.67
CA ARG A 55 2.96 13.75 5.69
C ARG A 55 1.83 14.64 5.20
N HIS A 56 2.05 15.94 5.31
CA HIS A 56 1.15 16.98 4.83
C HIS A 56 1.77 17.68 3.62
N LEU A 57 0.93 18.01 2.65
CA LEU A 57 1.29 18.77 1.46
C LEU A 57 0.77 20.20 1.62
N GLY A 58 1.54 21.18 1.15
CA GLY A 58 1.15 22.59 1.20
C GLY A 58 0.03 22.91 0.20
N PRO A 59 -0.63 24.07 0.34
CA PRO A 59 -1.76 24.47 -0.50
C PRO A 59 -1.39 24.56 -2.00
N GLU A 60 -0.14 24.89 -2.31
CA GLU A 60 0.38 25.00 -3.68
C GLU A 60 0.80 23.66 -4.30
N SER A 61 0.45 22.53 -3.67
CA SER A 61 0.84 21.21 -4.17
C SER A 61 -0.02 20.81 -5.37
N SER A 62 0.60 20.23 -6.39
CA SER A 62 -0.12 19.79 -7.59
C SER A 62 -1.04 18.60 -7.32
N ASP A 63 -2.11 18.47 -8.12
CA ASP A 63 -2.99 17.30 -8.11
C ASP A 63 -2.26 15.98 -8.29
N ALA A 64 -1.19 15.96 -9.09
CA ALA A 64 -0.36 14.79 -9.29
C ALA A 64 0.34 14.37 -7.99
N ALA A 65 0.88 15.33 -7.23
CA ALA A 65 1.51 15.06 -5.94
C ALA A 65 0.49 14.58 -4.89
N LEU A 66 -0.71 15.18 -4.87
CA LEU A 66 -1.81 14.77 -3.99
C LEU A 66 -2.25 13.33 -4.28
N ARG A 67 -2.53 13.00 -5.55
CA ARG A 67 -2.92 11.64 -5.96
C ARG A 67 -1.82 10.61 -5.69
N HIS A 68 -0.56 10.98 -5.90
CA HIS A 68 0.56 10.09 -5.61
C HIS A 68 0.64 9.79 -4.11
N LEU A 69 0.54 10.81 -3.25
CA LEU A 69 0.53 10.62 -1.80
C LEU A 69 -0.67 9.76 -1.35
N GLU A 70 -1.84 9.97 -1.95
CA GLU A 70 -3.02 9.18 -1.63
C GLU A 70 -2.86 7.70 -2.02
N GLY A 71 -2.25 7.42 -3.18
CA GLY A 71 -1.90 6.05 -3.56
C GLY A 71 -0.96 5.37 -2.55
N GLN A 72 0.03 6.11 -2.04
CA GLN A 72 0.91 5.59 -0.99
C GLN A 72 0.16 5.33 0.33
N ARG A 73 -0.78 6.20 0.72
CA ARG A 73 -1.60 6.01 1.92
C ARG A 73 -2.50 4.78 1.80
N ALA A 74 -3.12 4.58 0.65
CA ALA A 74 -3.94 3.39 0.38
C ALA A 74 -3.13 2.09 0.55
N LEU A 75 -1.89 2.06 0.04
CA LEU A 75 -0.98 0.92 0.20
C LEU A 75 -0.62 0.66 1.67
N VAL A 76 -0.25 1.70 2.42
CA VAL A 76 0.10 1.58 3.85
C VAL A 76 -1.11 1.15 4.69
N ALA A 77 -2.31 1.66 4.38
CA ALA A 77 -3.54 1.23 5.01
C ALA A 77 -3.86 -0.25 4.71
N HIS A 78 -3.63 -0.70 3.49
CA HIS A 78 -3.78 -2.12 3.11
C HIS A 78 -2.84 -3.02 3.91
N LEU A 79 -1.56 -2.67 4.04
CA LEU A 79 -0.60 -3.39 4.88
C LEU A 79 -1.04 -3.44 6.35
N THR A 80 -1.48 -2.30 6.89
CA THR A 80 -1.99 -2.21 8.27
C THR A 80 -3.17 -3.15 8.49
N ARG A 81 -4.06 -3.25 7.50
CA ARG A 81 -5.19 -4.17 7.53
C ARG A 81 -4.74 -5.63 7.51
N LEU A 82 -3.78 -6.01 6.67
CA LEU A 82 -3.23 -7.37 6.65
C LEU A 82 -2.57 -7.75 7.99
N ILE A 83 -1.84 -6.82 8.62
CA ILE A 83 -1.24 -7.03 9.95
C ILE A 83 -2.33 -7.29 11.00
N ALA A 84 -3.39 -6.47 11.01
CA ALA A 84 -4.50 -6.63 11.95
C ALA A 84 -5.26 -7.95 11.71
N GLU A 85 -5.54 -8.31 10.45
CA GLU A 85 -6.17 -9.56 10.06
C GLU A 85 -5.33 -10.78 10.47
N GLY A 86 -4.01 -10.72 10.32
CA GLY A 86 -3.10 -11.81 10.69
C GLY A 86 -2.76 -11.90 12.17
N GLY A 87 -2.98 -10.81 12.93
CA GLY A 87 -2.77 -10.72 14.38
C GLY A 87 -4.01 -11.04 15.22
N GLY A 88 -5.17 -11.25 14.57
CA GLY A 88 -6.40 -11.70 15.22
C GLY A 88 -6.16 -13.02 15.97
N THR A 89 -6.33 -12.94 17.30
CA THR A 89 -6.13 -13.93 18.36
C THR A 89 -6.15 -15.40 17.89
N PRO A 90 -5.14 -16.23 18.23
CA PRO A 90 -5.31 -17.68 18.12
C PRO A 90 -6.55 -18.07 18.92
N GLY A 91 -7.51 -18.76 18.30
CA GLY A 91 -8.71 -19.23 18.99
C GLY A 91 -8.37 -20.03 20.25
N PRO A 92 -9.29 -20.11 21.23
CA PRO A 92 -9.04 -20.72 22.53
C PRO A 92 -8.46 -22.14 22.46
#